data_AF-A0A6G0JSD1-F1
#
_entry.id   AF-A0A6G0JSD1-F1
#
_cell.length_a   1.000
_cell.length_b   1.000
_cell.length_c   1.000
_cell.angle_alpha   90.00
_cell.angle_beta   90.00
_cell.angle_gamma   90.00
#
_symmetry.space_group_name_H-M   'P 1'
#
loop_
_entity.id
_entity.type
_entity.pdbx_description
1 polymer ?
#
loop_
_entity_poly.entity_id
_entity_poly.type
_entity_poly.pdbx_seq_one_letter_code
_entity_poly.pdbx_strand_id
1 'polypeptide(L)'
;MAEPWHLYYQIKAAVYSKLGFRKKQLFKLLDARFNVDVYKQKPAAKKRVCIVGAGPVGLRAAVELALLGSHMSVLEKRTKFSRENMLHLWPWVVQDMASLGAKILFPKFCMSRTYFHVSTRQLQLVLLKVALLVGVELHTATDFKAIVPPQLSPVSGISPYTIKVKPKISELEFTAVLGASGAAAADVAAVAAFWIDETSLGSGDRMCGVALIGQENPAAE
;
A
#
# COMPACT_ATOMS: atom_id res chain seq x y z
N MET A 1 1.16 19.59 -5.63
CA MET A 1 0.28 18.49 -5.17
C MET A 1 0.20 18.58 -3.66
N ALA A 2 -0.98 18.44 -3.06
CA ALA A 2 -1.11 18.38 -1.61
C ALA A 2 -0.48 17.08 -1.09
N GLU A 3 0.25 17.14 0.02
CA GLU A 3 0.87 15.96 0.64
C GLU A 3 -0.23 14.91 0.98
N PRO A 4 -0.07 13.62 0.61
CA PRO A 4 -1.13 12.60 0.72
C PRO A 4 -1.72 12.45 2.13
N TRP A 5 -0.88 12.58 3.15
CA TRP A 5 -1.28 12.40 4.54
C TRP A 5 -2.16 13.54 5.07
N HIS A 6 -2.22 14.69 4.38
CA HIS A 6 -3.17 15.75 4.75
C HIS A 6 -4.62 15.32 4.52
N LEU A 7 -4.87 14.41 3.58
CA LEU A 7 -6.21 13.90 3.33
C LEU A 7 -6.81 13.28 4.60
N TYR A 8 -6.03 12.50 5.35
CA TYR A 8 -6.47 11.92 6.61
C TYR A 8 -6.93 13.00 7.61
N TYR A 9 -6.12 14.06 7.80
CA TYR A 9 -6.44 15.14 8.72
C TYR A 9 -7.65 15.97 8.26
N GLN A 10 -7.79 16.20 6.95
CA GLN A 10 -8.95 16.87 6.39
C GLN A 10 -10.24 16.06 6.59
N ILE A 11 -10.20 14.75 6.28
CA ILE A 11 -11.33 13.84 6.52
C ILE A 11 -11.68 13.88 7.99
N LYS A 12 -10.70 13.69 8.88
CA LYS A 12 -10.90 13.73 10.33
C LYS A 12 -11.55 15.04 10.77
N ALA A 13 -11.01 16.19 10.38
CA ALA A 13 -11.56 17.49 10.74
C ALA A 13 -13.03 17.64 10.30
N ALA A 14 -13.37 17.17 9.10
CA ALA A 14 -14.73 17.28 8.54
C ALA A 14 -15.75 16.34 9.23
N VAL A 15 -15.34 15.14 9.66
CA VAL A 15 -16.29 14.12 10.14
C VAL A 15 -16.26 13.92 11.65
N TYR A 16 -15.15 14.20 12.34
CA TYR A 16 -14.91 13.74 13.71
C TYR A 16 -15.97 14.20 14.72
N SER A 17 -16.45 15.45 14.62
CA SER A 17 -17.50 15.98 15.51
C SER A 17 -18.82 15.22 15.37
N LYS A 18 -19.13 14.73 14.17
CA LYS A 18 -20.39 14.03 13.81
C LYS A 18 -20.36 12.52 14.13
N LEU A 19 -19.21 11.97 14.52
CA LEU A 19 -19.06 10.54 14.77
C LEU A 19 -19.46 10.15 16.20
N GLY A 20 -20.13 9.00 16.33
CA GLY A 20 -20.37 8.36 17.63
C GLY A 20 -19.07 7.86 18.30
N PHE A 21 -19.13 7.63 19.60
CA PHE A 21 -17.96 7.29 20.44
C PHE A 21 -17.09 6.16 19.87
N ARG A 22 -17.70 5.04 19.44
CA ARG A 22 -16.97 3.90 18.87
C ARG A 22 -16.19 4.26 17.61
N LYS A 23 -16.73 5.10 16.73
CA LYS A 23 -16.08 5.52 15.48
C LYS A 23 -14.96 6.54 15.74
N LYS A 24 -15.10 7.40 16.76
CA LYS A 24 -14.03 8.31 17.20
C LYS A 24 -12.77 7.54 17.65
N GLN A 25 -12.93 6.34 18.22
CA GLN A 25 -11.79 5.50 18.61
C GLN A 25 -10.92 5.07 17.40
N LEU A 26 -11.49 4.96 16.20
CA LEU A 26 -10.70 4.65 15.00
C LEU A 26 -9.68 5.75 14.71
N PHE A 27 -10.12 7.01 14.78
CA PHE A 27 -9.23 8.14 14.58
C PHE A 27 -8.17 8.22 15.68
N LYS A 28 -8.54 7.97 16.95
CA LYS A 28 -7.56 7.91 18.05
C LYS A 28 -6.47 6.85 17.84
N LEU A 29 -6.84 5.66 17.35
CA LEU A 29 -5.88 4.60 17.05
C LEU A 29 -4.94 4.98 15.90
N LEU A 30 -5.49 5.57 14.83
CA LEU A 30 -4.69 6.04 13.70
C LEU A 30 -3.79 7.24 14.08
N ASP A 31 -4.28 8.17 14.91
CA ASP A 31 -3.48 9.27 15.45
C ASP A 31 -2.30 8.73 16.27
N ALA A 32 -2.54 7.73 17.13
CA ALA A 32 -1.48 7.09 17.91
C ALA A 32 -0.42 6.46 17.00
N ARG A 33 -0.84 5.86 15.88
CA ARG A 33 0.07 5.36 14.84
C ARG A 33 0.85 6.50 14.18
N PHE A 34 0.19 7.53 13.66
CA PHE A 34 0.88 8.69 13.06
C PHE A 34 1.88 9.37 14.00
N ASN A 35 1.67 9.26 15.31
CA ASN A 35 2.53 9.84 16.34
C ASN A 35 3.73 8.98 16.76
N VAL A 36 3.92 7.78 16.22
CA VAL A 36 5.17 7.03 16.43
C VAL A 36 6.30 7.74 15.69
N ASP A 37 7.48 7.82 16.30
CA ASP A 37 8.58 8.68 15.85
C ASP A 37 9.02 8.42 14.41
N VAL A 38 9.04 7.16 13.99
CA VAL A 38 9.38 6.77 12.60
C VAL A 38 8.41 7.36 11.57
N TYR A 39 7.12 7.50 11.89
CA TYR A 39 6.12 8.04 10.97
C TYR A 39 6.00 9.56 11.04
N LYS A 40 6.30 10.17 12.20
CA LYS A 40 6.33 11.63 12.36
C LYS A 40 7.35 12.29 11.44
N GLN A 41 8.50 11.64 11.26
CA GLN A 41 9.58 12.15 10.41
C GLN A 41 9.27 12.07 8.92
N LYS A 42 8.23 11.33 8.52
CA LYS A 42 7.82 11.15 7.12
C LYS A 42 9.00 10.83 6.19
N PRO A 43 9.81 9.80 6.50
CA PRO A 43 11.05 9.53 5.78
C PRO A 43 10.85 9.23 4.29
N ALA A 44 9.63 8.82 3.90
CA ALA A 44 9.29 8.52 2.52
C ALA A 44 8.48 9.64 1.82
N ALA A 45 8.38 10.85 2.38
CA ALA A 45 7.60 11.98 1.84
C ALA A 45 7.83 12.26 0.35
N LYS A 46 9.08 12.17 -0.11
CA LYS A 46 9.47 12.43 -1.51
C LYS A 46 9.30 11.21 -2.43
N LYS A 47 8.85 10.07 -1.91
CA LYS A 47 8.73 8.82 -2.67
C LYS A 47 7.33 8.69 -3.26
N ARG A 48 7.26 8.14 -4.47
CA ARG A 48 6.03 7.79 -5.19
C ARG A 48 6.09 6.31 -5.52
N VAL A 49 5.26 5.49 -4.89
CA VAL A 49 5.35 4.04 -5.02
C VAL A 49 4.05 3.49 -5.58
N CYS A 50 4.19 2.59 -6.53
CA CYS A 50 3.08 1.80 -7.06
C CYS A 50 3.13 0.38 -6.45
N ILE A 51 2.02 -0.11 -5.91
CA ILE A 51 1.88 -1.51 -5.49
C ILE A 51 0.96 -2.23 -6.46
N VAL A 52 1.43 -3.34 -7.02
CA VAL A 52 0.65 -4.19 -7.93
C VAL A 52 0.01 -5.32 -7.13
N GLY A 53 -1.28 -5.18 -6.84
CA GLY A 53 -2.11 -6.16 -6.15
C GLY A 53 -2.72 -5.64 -4.84
N ALA A 54 -4.04 -5.65 -4.75
CA ALA A 54 -4.80 -5.32 -3.53
C ALA A 54 -5.13 -6.58 -2.70
N GLY A 55 -4.16 -7.50 -2.58
CA GLY A 55 -4.20 -8.58 -1.60
C GLY A 55 -4.02 -8.04 -0.16
N PRO A 56 -4.21 -8.87 0.88
CA PRO A 56 -3.92 -8.46 2.26
C PRO A 56 -2.51 -7.89 2.43
N VAL A 57 -1.50 -8.55 1.86
CA VAL A 57 -0.10 -8.11 1.95
C VAL A 57 0.10 -6.77 1.24
N GLY A 58 -0.37 -6.63 0.00
CA GLY A 58 -0.23 -5.40 -0.78
C GLY A 58 -0.93 -4.20 -0.12
N LEU A 59 -2.15 -4.39 0.38
CA LEU A 59 -2.86 -3.33 1.11
C LEU A 59 -2.19 -2.98 2.43
N ARG A 60 -1.64 -3.96 3.16
CA ARG A 60 -0.93 -3.70 4.41
C ARG A 60 0.37 -2.93 4.17
N ALA A 61 1.11 -3.27 3.11
CA ALA A 61 2.29 -2.53 2.68
C ALA A 61 1.94 -1.10 2.24
N ALA A 62 0.83 -0.91 1.53
CA ALA A 62 0.35 0.41 1.12
C ALA A 62 0.05 1.31 2.33
N VAL A 63 -0.62 0.76 3.36
CA VAL A 63 -0.88 1.48 4.61
C VAL A 63 0.43 1.90 5.28
N GLU A 64 1.41 1.00 5.38
CA GLU A 64 2.69 1.29 6.03
C GLU A 64 3.43 2.44 5.34
N LEU A 65 3.56 2.36 4.02
CA LEU A 65 4.30 3.36 3.26
C LEU A 65 3.56 4.70 3.20
N ALA A 66 2.23 4.70 3.24
CA ALA A 66 1.43 5.92 3.41
C ALA A 66 1.66 6.55 4.80
N LEU A 67 1.76 5.75 5.86
CA LEU A 67 2.12 6.26 7.20
C LEU A 67 3.52 6.89 7.20
N LEU A 68 4.48 6.29 6.51
CA LEU A 68 5.83 6.84 6.28
C LEU A 68 5.86 8.10 5.39
N GLY A 69 4.72 8.51 4.83
CA GLY A 69 4.56 9.74 4.07
C GLY A 69 4.65 9.57 2.55
N SER A 70 4.84 8.37 2.02
CA SER A 70 4.96 8.20 0.57
C SER A 70 3.62 8.42 -0.16
N HIS A 71 3.71 8.92 -1.39
CA HIS A 71 2.59 8.88 -2.33
C HIS A 71 2.36 7.45 -2.77
N MET A 72 1.18 6.89 -2.47
CA MET A 72 0.84 5.49 -2.73
C MET A 72 -0.24 5.36 -3.78
N SER A 73 0.04 4.57 -4.82
CA SER A 73 -0.95 4.08 -5.76
C SER A 73 -0.97 2.55 -5.72
N VAL A 74 -2.15 1.95 -5.58
CA VAL A 74 -2.34 0.50 -5.62
C VAL A 74 -3.12 0.15 -6.88
N LEU A 75 -2.60 -0.80 -7.65
CA LEU A 75 -3.26 -1.33 -8.84
C LEU A 75 -3.86 -2.69 -8.51
N GLU A 76 -5.15 -2.85 -8.76
CA GLU A 76 -5.81 -4.16 -8.68
C GLU A 76 -6.51 -4.47 -9.99
N LYS A 77 -6.16 -5.63 -10.55
CA LYS A 77 -6.75 -6.15 -11.78
C LYS A 77 -8.24 -6.45 -11.63
N ARG A 78 -8.66 -6.94 -10.46
CA ARG A 78 -10.06 -7.31 -10.21
C ARG A 78 -10.90 -6.08 -9.84
N THR A 79 -12.20 -6.20 -10.06
CA THR A 79 -13.21 -5.20 -9.62
C THR A 79 -13.77 -5.48 -8.23
N LYS A 80 -13.63 -6.71 -7.75
CA LYS A 80 -14.21 -7.17 -6.50
C LYS A 80 -13.31 -8.16 -5.76
N PHE A 81 -13.37 -8.12 -4.44
CA PHE A 81 -12.84 -9.18 -3.58
C PHE A 81 -13.87 -10.30 -3.50
N SER A 82 -13.49 -11.51 -3.89
CA SER A 82 -14.37 -12.69 -3.94
C SER A 82 -13.88 -13.89 -3.12
N ARG A 83 -12.66 -13.83 -2.59
CA ARG A 83 -12.04 -14.97 -1.88
C ARG A 83 -12.56 -15.04 -0.45
N GLU A 84 -13.28 -16.11 -0.13
CA GLU A 84 -13.79 -16.36 1.23
C GLU A 84 -12.96 -17.37 2.03
N ASN A 85 -11.80 -17.79 1.50
CA ASN A 85 -10.88 -18.68 2.22
C ASN A 85 -10.52 -18.09 3.60
N MET A 86 -10.62 -18.93 4.62
CA MET A 86 -10.28 -18.58 6.00
C MET A 86 -8.77 -18.60 6.18
N LEU A 87 -8.24 -17.51 6.73
CA LEU A 87 -6.83 -17.36 7.09
C LEU A 87 -6.69 -17.47 8.60
N HIS A 88 -5.72 -18.24 9.05
CA HIS A 88 -5.26 -18.22 10.43
C HIS A 88 -4.34 -17.01 10.65
N LEU A 89 -4.59 -16.24 11.69
CA LEU A 89 -3.81 -15.06 12.05
C LEU A 89 -2.97 -15.35 13.29
N TRP A 90 -1.67 -15.04 13.21
CA TRP A 90 -0.82 -15.08 14.38
C TRP A 90 -1.20 -13.96 15.37
N PRO A 91 -0.95 -14.12 16.67
CA PRO A 91 -1.32 -13.11 17.68
C PRO A 91 -0.82 -11.69 17.37
N TRP A 92 0.40 -11.55 16.85
CA TRP A 92 0.96 -10.25 16.49
C TRP A 92 0.21 -9.60 15.31
N VAL A 93 -0.28 -10.40 14.34
CA VAL A 93 -1.10 -9.89 13.23
C VAL A 93 -2.45 -9.40 13.75
N VAL A 94 -3.04 -10.13 14.71
CA VAL A 94 -4.29 -9.70 15.36
C VAL A 94 -4.09 -8.38 16.08
N GLN A 95 -2.97 -8.22 16.80
CA GLN A 95 -2.62 -6.96 17.47
C GLN A 95 -2.40 -5.82 16.47
N ASP A 96 -1.67 -6.06 15.39
CA ASP A 96 -1.45 -5.07 14.32
C ASP A 96 -2.79 -4.62 13.71
N MET A 97 -3.63 -5.56 13.28
CA MET A 97 -4.95 -5.26 12.74
C MET A 97 -5.84 -4.54 13.75
N ALA A 98 -5.82 -4.92 15.02
CA ALA A 98 -6.55 -4.24 16.08
C ALA A 98 -6.08 -2.79 16.26
N SER A 99 -4.77 -2.55 16.19
CA SER A 99 -4.19 -1.20 16.26
C SER A 99 -4.55 -0.31 15.07
N LEU A 100 -4.86 -0.91 13.91
CA LEU A 100 -5.40 -0.20 12.74
C LEU A 100 -6.92 -0.01 12.81
N GLY A 101 -7.55 -0.44 13.91
CA GLY A 101 -8.98 -0.29 14.14
C GLY A 101 -9.85 -1.39 13.52
N ALA A 102 -9.31 -2.57 13.22
CA ALA A 102 -10.07 -3.69 12.64
C ALA A 102 -11.33 -4.03 13.44
N LYS A 103 -11.28 -4.01 14.78
CA LYS A 103 -12.44 -4.25 15.65
C LYS A 103 -13.55 -3.20 15.52
N ILE A 104 -13.22 -2.00 15.03
CA ILE A 104 -14.19 -0.91 14.81
C ILE A 104 -14.78 -1.03 13.41
N LEU A 105 -13.95 -1.32 12.42
CA LEU A 105 -14.33 -1.46 11.01
C LEU A 105 -15.07 -2.76 10.71
N PHE A 106 -14.78 -3.80 11.49
CA PHE A 106 -15.39 -5.12 11.45
C PHE A 106 -15.58 -5.64 12.90
N PRO A 107 -16.73 -5.38 13.54
CA PRO A 107 -16.97 -5.77 14.94
C PRO A 107 -16.84 -7.26 15.23
N LYS A 108 -17.01 -8.12 14.22
CA LYS A 108 -16.83 -9.57 14.32
C LYS A 108 -15.38 -10.03 14.20
N PHE A 109 -14.43 -9.09 14.08
CA PHE A 109 -13.00 -9.41 13.95
C PHE A 109 -12.48 -10.11 15.21
N CYS A 110 -12.09 -11.38 15.06
CA CYS A 110 -11.45 -12.18 16.10
C CYS A 110 -12.16 -12.08 17.47
N MET A 111 -13.49 -12.27 17.49
CA MET A 111 -14.28 -12.25 18.73
C MET A 111 -13.93 -13.40 19.69
N SER A 112 -13.44 -14.52 19.16
CA SER A 112 -12.99 -15.66 19.97
C SER A 112 -11.55 -15.45 20.44
N ARG A 113 -11.27 -15.79 21.71
CA ARG A 113 -9.91 -15.78 22.28
C ARG A 113 -9.05 -16.96 21.80
N THR A 114 -9.65 -17.97 21.19
CA THR A 114 -9.01 -19.24 20.81
C THR A 114 -8.92 -19.47 19.31
N TYR A 115 -9.68 -18.73 18.49
CA TYR A 115 -9.69 -18.89 17.03
C TYR A 115 -9.48 -17.54 16.34
N PHE A 116 -8.24 -17.27 15.96
CA PHE A 116 -7.87 -16.07 15.20
C PHE A 116 -8.03 -16.30 13.70
N HIS A 117 -9.25 -16.55 13.25
CA HIS A 117 -9.55 -16.76 11.83
C HIS A 117 -10.32 -15.58 11.23
N VAL A 118 -9.96 -15.22 10.00
CA VAL A 118 -10.69 -14.20 9.21
C VAL A 118 -10.75 -14.62 7.75
N SER A 119 -11.85 -14.36 7.06
CA SER A 119 -11.89 -14.62 5.61
C SER A 119 -10.99 -13.62 4.88
N THR A 120 -10.35 -14.07 3.81
CA THR A 120 -9.43 -13.25 3.00
C THR A 120 -10.10 -11.94 2.57
N ARG A 121 -11.34 -12.02 2.08
CA ARG A 121 -12.13 -10.85 1.69
C ARG A 121 -12.38 -9.89 2.85
N GLN A 122 -12.72 -10.38 4.05
CA GLN A 122 -12.93 -9.49 5.19
C GLN A 122 -11.64 -8.75 5.58
N LEU A 123 -10.50 -9.45 5.55
CA LEU A 123 -9.20 -8.84 5.80
C LEU A 123 -8.87 -7.76 4.74
N GLN A 124 -9.11 -8.05 3.46
CA GLN A 124 -8.95 -7.09 2.37
C GLN A 124 -9.85 -5.86 2.55
N LEU A 125 -11.12 -6.03 2.95
CA LEU A 125 -12.04 -4.91 3.15
C LEU A 125 -11.64 -4.02 4.33
N VAL A 126 -11.13 -4.61 5.42
CA VAL A 126 -10.63 -3.83 6.56
C VAL A 126 -9.41 -3.01 6.14
N LEU A 127 -8.41 -3.65 5.53
CA LEU A 127 -7.20 -2.97 5.08
C LEU A 127 -7.49 -1.93 4.00
N LEU A 128 -8.44 -2.20 3.09
CA LEU A 128 -8.88 -1.24 2.08
C LEU A 128 -9.45 0.03 2.72
N LYS A 129 -10.34 -0.11 3.70
CA LYS A 129 -10.91 1.05 4.40
C LYS A 129 -9.83 1.88 5.08
N VAL A 130 -8.85 1.23 5.70
CA VAL A 130 -7.71 1.92 6.32
C VAL A 130 -6.84 2.60 5.28
N ALA A 131 -6.49 1.91 4.19
CA ALA A 131 -5.69 2.44 3.09
C ALA A 131 -6.30 3.72 2.51
N LEU A 132 -7.60 3.70 2.19
CA LEU A 132 -8.31 4.88 1.69
C LEU A 132 -8.33 6.03 2.70
N LEU A 133 -8.48 5.74 4.00
CA LEU A 133 -8.46 6.76 5.04
C LEU A 133 -7.09 7.44 5.21
N VAL A 134 -6.00 6.71 5.00
CA VAL A 134 -4.63 7.24 5.11
C VAL A 134 -4.11 7.87 3.82
N GLY A 135 -4.94 7.95 2.78
CA GLY A 135 -4.59 8.63 1.52
C GLY A 135 -3.95 7.74 0.45
N VAL A 136 -4.13 6.43 0.52
CA VAL A 136 -3.74 5.52 -0.58
C VAL A 136 -4.74 5.66 -1.74
N GLU A 137 -4.21 5.87 -2.94
CA GLU A 137 -4.99 5.86 -4.18
C GLU A 137 -5.14 4.40 -4.67
N LEU A 138 -6.37 3.94 -4.89
CA LEU A 138 -6.64 2.60 -5.41
C LEU A 138 -7.25 2.67 -6.81
N HIS A 139 -6.62 1.99 -7.76
CA HIS A 139 -7.13 1.79 -9.12
C HIS A 139 -7.57 0.33 -9.29
N THR A 140 -8.88 0.11 -9.26
CA THR A 140 -9.48 -1.20 -9.56
C THR A 140 -9.62 -1.43 -11.06
N ALA A 141 -9.87 -2.67 -11.48
CA ALA A 141 -9.98 -3.05 -12.89
C ALA A 141 -8.77 -2.63 -13.75
N THR A 142 -7.61 -2.46 -13.13
CA THR A 142 -6.42 -1.91 -13.77
C THR A 142 -5.32 -2.96 -13.76
N ASP A 143 -4.98 -3.45 -14.95
CA ASP A 143 -3.97 -4.48 -15.14
C ASP A 143 -2.61 -3.82 -15.38
N PHE A 144 -1.64 -4.16 -14.53
CA PHE A 144 -0.25 -3.76 -14.72
C PHE A 144 0.35 -4.59 -15.87
N LYS A 145 1.10 -3.93 -16.77
CA LYS A 145 1.72 -4.58 -17.93
C LYS A 145 3.23 -4.55 -17.89
N ALA A 146 3.83 -3.39 -17.60
CA ALA A 146 5.28 -3.24 -17.58
C ALA A 146 5.69 -1.95 -16.88
N ILE A 147 6.94 -1.92 -16.41
CA ILE A 147 7.63 -0.68 -16.05
C ILE A 147 8.24 -0.11 -17.34
N VAL A 148 8.14 1.22 -17.52
CA VAL A 148 8.79 1.92 -18.63
C VAL A 148 10.00 2.67 -18.05
N PRO A 149 11.22 2.34 -18.51
CA PRO A 149 12.42 3.00 -18.03
C PRO A 149 12.49 4.46 -18.53
N PRO A 150 13.27 5.29 -17.85
CA PRO A 150 13.59 6.64 -18.31
C PRO A 150 14.18 6.59 -19.72
N GLN A 151 13.64 7.40 -20.63
CA GLN A 151 14.13 7.53 -22.00
C GLN A 151 14.75 8.93 -22.13
N LEU A 152 15.91 9.01 -22.82
CA LEU A 152 16.53 10.29 -23.12
C LEU A 152 15.75 10.93 -24.28
N SER A 153 15.04 12.02 -24.00
CA SER A 153 14.38 12.80 -25.03
C SER A 153 15.25 14.01 -25.39
N PRO A 154 15.38 14.37 -26.69
CA PRO A 154 16.15 15.55 -27.11
C PRO A 154 15.55 16.88 -26.65
N VAL A 155 14.28 16.89 -26.21
CA VAL A 155 13.48 18.11 -25.99
C VAL A 155 13.19 18.36 -24.49
N SER A 156 13.09 17.32 -23.67
CA SER A 156 12.66 17.40 -22.27
C SER A 156 13.60 16.73 -21.26
N GLY A 157 14.79 16.28 -21.70
CA GLY A 157 15.75 15.60 -20.84
C GLY A 157 15.38 14.14 -20.56
N ILE A 158 15.85 13.60 -19.45
CA ILE A 158 15.60 12.20 -19.02
C ILE A 158 14.18 12.12 -18.46
N SER A 159 13.28 11.37 -19.11
CA SER A 159 11.94 11.11 -18.57
C SER A 159 12.02 10.27 -17.29
N PRO A 160 11.11 10.39 -16.31
CA PRO A 160 11.12 9.54 -15.11
C PRO A 160 10.63 8.11 -15.40
N TYR A 161 10.77 7.22 -14.42
CA TYR A 161 10.14 5.90 -14.45
C TYR A 161 8.62 6.04 -14.44
N THR A 162 7.97 5.33 -15.37
CA THR A 162 6.50 5.26 -15.46
C THR A 162 6.05 3.81 -15.59
N ILE A 163 4.74 3.57 -15.53
CA ILE A 163 4.16 2.24 -15.65
C ILE A 163 3.16 2.18 -16.80
N LYS A 164 3.17 1.06 -17.53
CA LYS A 164 2.15 0.71 -18.51
C LYS A 164 1.04 -0.05 -17.80
N VAL A 165 -0.17 0.51 -17.86
CA VAL A 165 -1.38 -0.06 -17.26
C VAL A 165 -2.54 -0.06 -18.26
N LYS A 166 -3.51 -0.96 -18.06
CA LYS A 166 -4.75 -1.02 -18.84
C LYS A 166 -5.96 -1.10 -17.89
N PRO A 167 -6.89 -0.12 -17.90
CA PRO A 167 -6.90 1.12 -18.70
C PRO A 167 -5.81 2.11 -18.29
N LYS A 168 -5.52 3.09 -19.15
CA LYS A 168 -4.49 4.11 -18.89
C LYS A 168 -4.93 5.00 -17.73
N ILE A 169 -4.09 5.10 -16.71
CA ILE A 169 -4.21 6.10 -15.65
C ILE A 169 -3.41 7.34 -16.05
N SER A 170 -3.75 8.52 -15.52
CA SER A 170 -2.93 9.73 -15.68
C SER A 170 -1.49 9.40 -15.34
N GLU A 171 -0.55 9.74 -16.23
CA GLU A 171 0.85 9.36 -16.09
C GLU A 171 1.41 9.84 -14.74
N LEU A 172 1.62 8.87 -13.85
CA LEU A 172 2.20 9.08 -12.54
C LEU A 172 3.66 8.63 -12.63
N GLU A 173 4.55 9.55 -12.28
CA GLU A 173 5.97 9.25 -12.09
C GLU A 173 6.12 8.42 -10.82
N PHE A 174 6.84 7.30 -10.91
CA PHE A 174 7.07 6.40 -9.77
C PHE A 174 8.55 6.28 -9.46
N THR A 175 8.90 6.33 -8.17
CA THR A 175 10.26 6.05 -7.67
C THR A 175 10.47 4.56 -7.39
N ALA A 176 9.39 3.80 -7.21
CA ALA A 176 9.42 2.38 -6.92
C ALA A 176 8.12 1.68 -7.37
N VAL A 177 8.21 0.38 -7.69
CA VAL A 177 7.04 -0.48 -7.97
C VAL A 177 7.19 -1.77 -7.16
N LEU A 178 6.22 -2.12 -6.32
CA LEU A 178 6.25 -3.33 -5.50
C LEU A 178 5.23 -4.34 -6.02
N GLY A 179 5.67 -5.57 -6.30
CA GLY A 179 4.79 -6.68 -6.69
C GLY A 179 4.15 -7.34 -5.47
N ALA A 180 2.82 -7.36 -5.40
CA ALA A 180 2.04 -8.02 -4.35
C ALA A 180 0.86 -8.83 -4.94
N SER A 181 1.02 -9.33 -6.16
CA SER A 181 -0.02 -9.99 -6.97
C SER A 181 -0.20 -11.48 -6.67
N GLY A 182 0.59 -12.04 -5.74
CA GLY A 182 0.61 -13.47 -5.40
C GLY A 182 1.30 -14.34 -6.46
N ALA A 183 1.39 -15.65 -6.20
CA ALA A 183 2.17 -16.61 -6.99
C ALA A 183 1.76 -16.75 -8.47
N ALA A 184 0.56 -16.32 -8.85
CA ALA A 184 0.02 -16.49 -10.20
C ALA A 184 0.36 -15.33 -11.18
N ALA A 185 1.16 -14.35 -10.75
CA ALA A 185 1.57 -13.28 -11.64
C ALA A 185 2.84 -13.69 -12.40
N ALA A 186 2.69 -14.18 -13.63
CA ALA A 186 3.80 -14.59 -14.50
C ALA A 186 4.75 -13.44 -14.92
N ASP A 187 4.48 -12.19 -14.54
CA ASP A 187 5.31 -11.03 -14.90
C ASP A 187 6.22 -10.55 -13.74
N VAL A 188 6.50 -11.38 -12.73
CA VAL A 188 7.47 -11.06 -11.65
C VAL A 188 8.89 -10.88 -12.22
N ALA A 189 9.20 -11.53 -13.34
CA ALA A 189 10.51 -11.42 -14.01
C ALA A 189 10.84 -9.99 -14.46
N ALA A 190 9.83 -9.16 -14.76
CA ALA A 190 10.03 -7.75 -15.14
C ALA A 190 10.28 -6.82 -13.95
N VAL A 191 9.91 -7.23 -12.73
CA VAL A 191 10.12 -6.45 -11.49
C VAL A 191 11.38 -6.92 -10.74
N ALA A 192 11.84 -8.15 -10.99
CA ALA A 192 13.03 -8.75 -10.37
C ALA A 192 14.37 -8.28 -10.95
N ALA A 193 14.39 -7.66 -12.13
CA ALA A 193 15.61 -7.26 -12.82
C ALA A 193 16.08 -5.82 -12.51
N PHE A 194 15.84 -5.33 -11.30
CA PHE A 194 16.18 -3.95 -10.94
C PHE A 194 17.24 -3.90 -9.83
N TRP A 195 18.49 -3.91 -10.24
CA TRP A 195 19.64 -3.67 -9.37
C TRP A 195 19.81 -2.17 -9.12
N ILE A 196 20.18 -1.82 -7.90
CA ILE A 196 20.68 -0.50 -7.52
C ILE A 196 21.97 -0.28 -8.33
N ASP A 197 21.89 0.51 -9.40
CA ASP A 197 23.10 0.93 -10.10
C ASP A 197 23.71 2.15 -9.40
N GLU A 198 24.63 1.88 -8.47
CA GLU A 198 25.45 2.91 -7.82
C GLU A 198 26.31 3.72 -8.81
N THR A 199 26.46 3.28 -10.07
CA THR A 199 27.31 3.99 -11.04
C THR A 199 26.62 5.15 -11.76
N SER A 200 25.30 5.32 -11.58
CA SER A 200 24.56 6.47 -12.10
C SER A 200 24.59 7.72 -11.19
N LEU A 201 25.46 7.73 -10.16
CA LEU A 201 25.69 8.84 -9.23
C LEU A 201 26.31 10.08 -9.93
N GLY A 202 25.50 10.77 -10.73
CA GLY A 202 25.60 12.21 -10.88
C GLY A 202 25.05 12.86 -9.61
N SER A 203 25.92 13.54 -8.86
CA SER A 203 25.64 14.37 -7.69
C SER A 203 24.20 14.95 -7.68
N GLY A 204 23.30 14.34 -6.92
CA GLY A 204 21.94 14.88 -6.70
C GLY A 204 20.84 13.83 -6.49
N ASP A 205 20.68 13.38 -5.24
CA ASP A 205 19.40 13.15 -4.54
C ASP A 205 18.26 12.31 -5.19
N ARG A 206 18.52 11.48 -6.21
CA ARG A 206 17.50 10.64 -6.88
C ARG A 206 17.72 9.15 -6.69
N MET A 207 17.53 8.67 -5.46
CA MET A 207 17.45 7.22 -5.17
C MET A 207 16.06 6.67 -5.60
N CYS A 208 16.01 5.97 -6.73
CA CYS A 208 14.88 5.14 -7.14
C CYS A 208 15.21 3.68 -6.82
N GLY A 209 14.58 3.12 -5.78
CA GLY A 209 14.78 1.74 -5.36
C GLY A 209 13.49 0.94 -5.54
N VAL A 210 13.56 -0.18 -6.25
CA VAL A 210 12.46 -1.13 -6.42
C VAL A 210 12.69 -2.28 -5.43
N ALA A 211 11.76 -2.50 -4.49
CA ALA A 211 11.84 -3.60 -3.54
C ALA A 211 10.76 -4.65 -3.86
N LEU A 212 11.16 -5.91 -4.02
CA LEU A 212 10.20 -7.02 -4.09
C LEU A 212 9.94 -7.54 -2.68
N ILE A 213 8.68 -7.48 -2.22
CA ILE A 213 8.24 -8.19 -1.02
C ILE A 213 7.51 -9.46 -1.48
N GLY A 214 8.28 -10.50 -1.82
CA GLY A 214 7.77 -11.85 -2.04
C GLY A 214 7.76 -12.64 -0.74
N GLN A 215 6.71 -13.44 -0.49
CA GLN A 215 6.81 -14.52 0.48
C GLN A 215 7.70 -15.60 -0.14
N GLU A 216 8.89 -15.82 0.40
CA GLU A 216 9.59 -17.09 0.22
C GLU A 216 8.69 -18.20 0.76
N ASN A 217 8.47 -19.23 -0.04
CA ASN A 217 7.74 -20.42 0.35
C ASN A 217 8.74 -21.38 1.01
N PRO A 218 8.74 -21.61 2.33
CA PRO A 218 9.69 -22.51 2.99
C PRO A 218 9.36 -24.00 2.78
N ALA A 219 8.66 -24.36 1.71
CA ALA A 219 8.19 -25.72 1.44
C ALA A 219 8.60 -26.19 0.04
N ALA A 220 9.86 -25.98 -0.31
CA ALA A 220 10.53 -26.62 -1.43
C ALA A 220 11.86 -27.22 -0.94
N GLU A 221 11.74 -28.25 -0.11
CA GLU A 221 12.75 -29.30 0.06
C GLU A 221 12.01 -30.61 0.38
#